data_AF-A0A385EY91-F1
#
_entry.id   AF-A0A385EY91-F1
#
_cell.length_a   1.000
_cell.length_b   1.000
_cell.length_c   1.000
_cell.angle_alpha   90.00
_cell.angle_beta   90.00
_cell.angle_gamma   90.00
#
_symmetry.space_group_name_H-M   'P 1'
#
loop_
_entity.id
_entity.type
_entity.pdbx_description
1 polymer ?
#
loop_
_entity_poly.entity_id
_entity_poly.type
_entity_poly.pdbx_seq_one_letter_code
_entity_poly.pdbx_strand_id
1 'polypeptide(L)'
;MNKNQKPPFKQNAIALSFTLGVHAIAIVGLLFLGLSKPPEQPKKLTTVLVKPEDLPPPLAKEVEQPTVAENQAEEVLSPIVDETLPQNLPAAPPPPTAQQLAAQKQKAEQAQQAKLAEEKRKAEEAAKAKQAAEQQRLEEAQKQQAEAKRQAEAKARAEAEQKRKAEQNAKAEADAKARQKATEEAKRKAETEARLKREAQKAENAKLQAQQEAKRKAEADAKAKQQKAAEDAKRKAEADAKAKQQAADNAKRKAEADAKAKQQKAAEDAKRKAEADAKAKQQKAAEDAKRKAEADAKAKQQKAAEDAKRKAEADAKAKQQKAAEDARRKAEIEAEEKAASAKKAQEEAAQKKGEAKKIASSAKRDFEQKIRRAWDVPTGSSGKTVSVRFTLSDSGSVSSIVITRSSGDDALDASIKAAIQASAPYPMPSDPDARREARSVTSTFRAQ
;
A
#
# COMPACT_ATOMS: atom_id res chain seq x y z
N MET A 1 6.74 55.62 30.69
CA MET A 1 6.30 54.52 31.57
C MET A 1 6.45 53.21 30.82
N ASN A 2 7.54 52.49 31.09
CA ASN A 2 7.90 51.24 30.41
C ASN A 2 7.05 50.08 30.91
N LYS A 3 6.40 49.35 29.99
CA LYS A 3 5.77 48.05 30.28
C LYS A 3 6.43 46.97 29.41
N ASN A 4 7.59 46.49 29.85
CA ASN A 4 8.21 45.25 29.36
C ASN A 4 8.00 44.17 30.44
N GLN A 5 6.84 43.51 30.43
CA GLN A 5 6.67 42.24 31.14
C GLN A 5 7.01 41.09 30.18
N LYS A 6 8.16 40.44 30.39
CA LYS A 6 8.47 39.14 29.79
C LYS A 6 7.60 38.06 30.47
N PRO A 7 6.96 37.14 29.73
CA PRO A 7 6.27 36.03 30.36
C PRO A 7 7.28 34.99 30.90
N PRO A 8 6.95 34.26 31.97
CA PRO A 8 7.84 33.26 32.55
C PRO A 8 7.98 32.05 31.61
N PHE A 9 9.23 31.70 31.29
CA PHE A 9 9.58 30.56 30.44
C PHE A 9 9.23 29.26 31.17
N LYS A 10 8.09 28.66 30.86
CA LYS A 10 7.77 27.29 31.30
C LYS A 10 8.72 26.33 30.59
N GLN A 11 9.63 25.73 31.35
CA GLN A 11 10.52 24.68 30.85
C GLN A 11 9.67 23.49 30.40
N ASN A 12 9.46 23.37 29.09
CA ASN A 12 8.75 22.26 28.48
C ASN A 12 9.65 21.02 28.53
N ALA A 13 9.65 20.31 29.66
CA ALA A 13 10.34 19.04 29.82
C ALA A 13 9.98 18.04 28.70
N ILE A 14 8.75 18.13 28.20
CA ILE A 14 8.25 17.37 27.05
C ILE A 14 9.01 17.73 25.76
N ALA A 15 9.29 19.01 25.52
CA ALA A 15 10.04 19.45 24.34
C ALA A 15 11.51 19.00 24.40
N LEU A 16 12.12 19.05 25.60
CA LEU A 16 13.49 18.53 25.81
C LEU A 16 13.56 17.01 25.64
N SER A 17 12.54 16.26 26.09
CA SER A 17 12.48 14.81 25.89
C SER A 17 12.28 14.42 24.43
N PHE A 18 11.52 15.23 23.67
CA PHE A 18 11.30 15.01 22.25
C PHE A 18 12.58 15.25 21.44
N THR A 19 13.30 16.34 21.72
CA THR A 19 14.57 16.62 21.02
C THR A 19 15.62 15.55 21.34
N LEU A 20 15.73 15.09 22.59
CA LEU A 20 16.61 13.97 22.96
C LEU A 20 16.22 12.67 22.26
N GLY A 21 14.92 12.37 22.16
CA GLY A 21 14.43 11.18 21.45
C GLY A 21 14.75 11.20 19.95
N VAL A 22 14.57 12.35 19.29
CA VAL A 22 14.91 12.51 17.87
C VAL A 22 16.41 12.35 17.63
N HIS A 23 17.25 12.92 18.49
CA HIS A 23 18.71 12.78 18.37
C HIS A 23 19.18 11.34 18.66
N ALA A 24 18.56 10.64 19.62
CA ALA A 24 18.87 9.23 19.87
C ALA A 24 18.56 8.34 18.65
N ILE A 25 17.42 8.56 17.99
CA ILE A 25 17.05 7.84 16.76
C ILE A 25 18.03 8.16 15.62
N ALA A 26 18.43 9.42 15.47
CA ALA A 26 19.40 9.83 14.46
C ALA A 26 20.79 9.19 14.68
N ILE A 27 21.26 9.12 15.92
CA ILE A 27 22.55 8.51 16.28
C ILE A 27 22.51 6.99 16.05
N VAL A 28 21.42 6.33 16.44
CA VAL A 28 21.25 4.88 16.18
C VAL A 28 21.14 4.59 14.69
N GLY A 29 20.45 5.44 13.92
CA GLY A 29 20.38 5.34 12.46
C GLY A 29 21.75 5.51 11.80
N LEU A 30 22.55 6.47 12.25
CA LEU A 30 23.92 6.68 11.76
C LEU A 30 24.88 5.55 12.14
N LEU A 31 24.76 4.97 13.34
CA LEU A 31 25.53 3.80 13.76
C LEU A 31 25.16 2.56 12.92
N PHE A 32 23.87 2.36 12.63
CA PHE A 32 23.41 1.25 11.79
C PHE A 32 23.86 1.41 10.32
N LEU A 33 23.87 2.64 9.81
CA LEU A 33 24.34 2.92 8.44
C LEU A 33 25.88 2.95 8.33
N GLY A 34 26.58 3.34 9.39
CA GLY A 34 28.04 3.46 9.44
C GLY A 34 28.79 2.15 9.68
N LEU A 35 28.16 1.15 10.31
CA LEU A 35 28.72 -0.21 10.51
C LEU A 35 28.30 -1.20 9.41
N SER A 36 27.41 -0.78 8.50
CA SER A 36 26.99 -1.62 7.38
C SER A 36 28.06 -1.57 6.28
N LYS A 37 28.73 -2.70 6.09
CA LYS A 37 29.72 -2.93 5.03
C LYS A 37 29.13 -2.44 3.69
N PRO A 38 29.74 -1.47 3.00
CA PRO A 38 29.18 -0.95 1.76
C PRO A 38 29.02 -2.09 0.76
N PRO A 39 27.92 -2.13 -0.01
CA PRO A 39 27.72 -3.17 -1.02
C PRO A 39 28.91 -3.14 -1.98
N GLU A 40 29.53 -4.30 -2.20
CA GLU A 40 30.65 -4.43 -3.13
C GLU A 40 30.23 -3.84 -4.47
N GLN A 41 31.03 -2.89 -4.96
CA GLN A 41 30.80 -2.30 -6.27
C GLN A 41 30.84 -3.44 -7.30
N PRO A 42 29.87 -3.51 -8.24
CA PRO A 42 29.89 -4.52 -9.27
C PRO A 42 31.23 -4.42 -10.02
N LYS A 43 31.97 -5.53 -10.08
CA LYS A 43 33.28 -5.62 -10.73
C LYS A 43 33.18 -4.98 -12.12
N LYS A 44 33.96 -3.93 -12.36
CA LYS A 44 34.01 -3.24 -13.66
C LYS A 44 34.43 -4.26 -14.71
N LEU A 45 33.51 -4.62 -15.60
CA LEU A 45 33.88 -5.35 -16.82
C LEU A 45 34.76 -4.43 -17.66
N THR A 46 36.07 -4.60 -17.58
CA THR A 46 37.01 -4.02 -18.53
C THR A 46 36.85 -4.75 -19.85
N THR A 47 36.00 -4.22 -20.72
CA THR A 47 35.94 -4.66 -22.11
C THR A 47 37.11 -4.02 -22.83
N VAL A 48 38.20 -4.78 -22.97
CA VAL A 48 39.26 -4.42 -23.90
C VAL A 48 38.71 -4.69 -25.29
N LEU A 49 38.47 -3.63 -26.06
CA LEU A 49 38.17 -3.72 -27.48
C LEU A 49 39.48 -4.09 -28.19
N VAL A 50 39.77 -5.39 -28.25
CA VAL A 50 40.88 -5.93 -29.04
C VAL A 50 40.53 -5.69 -30.51
N LYS A 51 41.23 -4.74 -31.14
CA LYS A 51 41.18 -4.57 -32.59
C LYS A 51 41.86 -5.77 -33.25
N PRO A 52 41.42 -6.20 -34.44
CA PRO A 52 42.00 -7.36 -35.13
C PRO A 52 43.49 -7.22 -35.50
N GLU A 53 44.10 -6.04 -35.31
CA GLU A 53 45.53 -5.80 -35.54
C GLU A 53 46.42 -6.07 -34.31
N ASP A 54 45.84 -6.28 -33.11
CA ASP A 54 46.59 -6.59 -31.87
C ASP A 54 46.56 -8.09 -31.51
N LEU A 55 46.04 -8.96 -32.39
CA LEU A 55 46.18 -10.41 -32.23
C LEU A 55 47.50 -10.88 -32.85
N PRO A 56 48.41 -11.52 -32.08
CA PRO A 56 49.59 -12.15 -32.67
C PRO A 56 49.14 -13.26 -33.64
N PRO A 57 49.81 -13.41 -34.80
CA PRO A 57 49.49 -14.47 -35.74
C PRO A 57 49.62 -15.85 -35.08
N PRO A 58 48.79 -16.84 -35.44
CA PRO A 58 48.81 -18.15 -34.82
C PRO A 58 50.15 -18.83 -35.08
N LEU A 59 50.91 -19.03 -34.00
CA LEU A 59 52.03 -19.95 -33.92
C LEU A 59 51.55 -21.34 -34.34
N ALA A 60 52.13 -21.82 -35.43
CA ALA A 60 52.02 -23.20 -35.89
C ALA A 60 52.48 -24.15 -34.77
N LYS A 61 51.70 -25.21 -34.55
CA LYS A 61 52.12 -26.33 -33.70
C LYS A 61 53.35 -26.99 -34.32
N GLU A 62 54.33 -27.16 -33.44
CA GLU A 62 55.52 -27.99 -33.51
C GLU A 62 55.27 -29.32 -34.24
N VAL A 63 55.96 -29.50 -35.37
CA VAL A 63 56.29 -30.82 -35.92
C VAL A 63 57.81 -30.93 -35.77
N GLU A 64 58.24 -32.04 -35.17
CA GLU A 64 59.63 -32.34 -34.86
C GLU A 64 60.57 -32.21 -36.08
N GLN A 65 61.75 -31.66 -35.80
CA GLN A 65 62.97 -31.64 -36.62
C GLN A 65 63.33 -33.03 -37.18
N PRO A 66 64.10 -33.16 -38.30
CA PRO A 66 65.45 -32.61 -38.31
C PRO A 66 66.01 -32.04 -39.63
N THR A 67 67.02 -31.18 -39.43
CA THR A 67 68.31 -31.10 -40.14
C THR A 67 68.44 -30.36 -41.49
N VAL A 68 69.08 -29.17 -41.37
CA VAL A 68 70.38 -28.78 -41.99
C VAL A 68 70.37 -27.56 -42.92
N ALA A 69 71.25 -26.62 -42.55
CA ALA A 69 71.90 -25.53 -43.30
C ALA A 69 70.99 -24.36 -43.73
N GLU A 70 71.00 -23.22 -43.03
CA GLU A 70 72.06 -22.20 -43.02
C GLU A 70 72.50 -21.78 -44.43
N ASN A 71 72.05 -20.61 -44.87
CA ASN A 71 72.95 -19.52 -45.27
C ASN A 71 72.15 -18.21 -45.44
N GLN A 72 72.53 -17.22 -44.62
CA GLN A 72 72.31 -15.80 -44.89
C GLN A 72 73.32 -15.35 -45.94
N ALA A 73 72.94 -14.39 -46.78
CA ALA A 73 73.84 -13.42 -47.41
C ALA A 73 72.95 -12.28 -47.93
N GLU A 74 72.82 -11.17 -47.21
CA GLU A 74 73.78 -10.05 -47.14
C GLU A 74 73.91 -9.29 -48.47
N GLU A 75 73.43 -8.06 -48.39
CA GLU A 75 73.66 -6.91 -49.25
C GLU A 75 75.12 -6.77 -49.68
N VAL A 76 75.40 -6.71 -51.00
CA VAL A 76 76.58 -5.97 -51.46
C VAL A 76 76.42 -5.38 -52.85
N LEU A 77 76.86 -4.12 -52.90
CA LEU A 77 77.28 -3.28 -54.02
C LEU A 77 77.88 -4.01 -55.23
N SER A 78 77.61 -3.43 -56.40
CA SER A 78 78.30 -3.62 -57.67
C SER A 78 79.84 -3.56 -57.55
N PRO A 79 80.57 -4.31 -58.40
CA PRO A 79 81.42 -3.63 -59.36
C PRO A 79 81.47 -4.27 -60.76
N ILE A 80 82.00 -3.46 -61.68
CA ILE A 80 82.27 -3.64 -63.11
C ILE A 80 83.28 -4.77 -63.39
N VAL A 81 83.21 -5.43 -64.57
CA VAL A 81 84.30 -5.71 -65.55
C VAL A 81 83.96 -6.93 -66.47
N ASP A 82 84.10 -6.69 -67.78
CA ASP A 82 84.39 -7.55 -68.96
C ASP A 82 83.86 -8.97 -69.22
N GLU A 83 83.26 -9.08 -70.42
CA GLU A 83 83.64 -9.91 -71.59
C GLU A 83 83.91 -11.42 -71.44
N THR A 84 82.98 -12.24 -71.97
CA THR A 84 83.17 -13.31 -72.99
C THR A 84 82.24 -14.54 -72.80
N LEU A 85 81.63 -15.00 -73.91
CA LEU A 85 81.03 -16.32 -74.20
C LEU A 85 79.53 -16.62 -73.87
N PRO A 86 78.88 -17.55 -74.61
CA PRO A 86 77.68 -17.22 -75.39
C PRO A 86 76.32 -17.57 -74.75
N GLN A 87 75.32 -16.87 -75.27
CA GLN A 87 73.89 -16.91 -75.00
C GLN A 87 73.30 -18.34 -75.09
N ASN A 88 72.81 -18.85 -73.96
CA ASN A 88 71.91 -20.01 -73.91
C ASN A 88 70.54 -19.54 -73.39
N LEU A 89 69.57 -19.43 -74.30
CA LEU A 89 68.18 -19.07 -74.00
C LEU A 89 67.51 -20.23 -73.24
N PRO A 90 66.92 -20.01 -72.04
CA PRO A 90 66.12 -21.05 -71.41
C PRO A 90 64.83 -21.26 -72.22
N ALA A 91 64.60 -22.50 -72.64
CA ALA A 91 63.35 -22.93 -73.28
C ALA A 91 62.16 -22.64 -72.35
N ALA A 92 61.13 -21.99 -72.87
CA ALA A 92 59.88 -21.76 -72.16
C ALA A 92 59.26 -23.10 -71.72
N PRO A 93 58.72 -23.20 -70.49
CA PRO A 93 58.09 -24.44 -70.02
C PRO A 93 56.91 -24.83 -70.95
N PRO A 94 56.70 -26.14 -71.19
CA PRO A 94 55.67 -26.59 -72.11
C PRO A 94 54.28 -26.20 -71.60
N PRO A 95 53.33 -25.83 -72.49
CA PRO A 95 51.96 -25.52 -72.09
C PRO A 95 51.30 -26.75 -71.43
N PRO A 96 50.46 -26.54 -70.39
CA PRO A 96 49.85 -27.63 -69.64
C PRO A 96 49.05 -28.55 -70.57
N THR A 97 49.21 -29.85 -70.38
CA THR A 97 48.57 -30.87 -71.24
C THR A 97 47.04 -30.84 -71.03
N ALA A 98 46.25 -31.22 -72.04
CA ALA A 98 44.79 -31.24 -71.96
C ALA A 98 44.25 -32.01 -70.73
N GLN A 99 44.97 -33.04 -70.29
CA GLN A 99 44.65 -33.84 -69.11
C GLN A 99 44.86 -33.07 -67.79
N GLN A 100 45.89 -32.22 -67.70
CA GLN A 100 46.12 -31.34 -66.55
C GLN A 100 45.06 -30.23 -66.46
N LEU A 101 44.59 -29.73 -67.61
CA LEU A 101 43.52 -28.73 -67.67
C LEU A 101 42.18 -29.32 -67.20
N ALA A 102 41.87 -30.56 -67.59
CA ALA A 102 40.68 -31.28 -67.14
C ALA A 102 40.70 -31.55 -65.62
N ALA A 103 41.85 -31.95 -65.07
CA ALA A 103 42.02 -32.17 -63.63
C ALA A 103 41.90 -30.87 -62.81
N GLN A 104 42.44 -29.75 -63.30
CA GLN A 104 42.24 -28.44 -62.67
C GLN A 104 40.76 -28.01 -62.68
N LYS A 105 40.06 -28.25 -63.79
CA LYS A 105 38.64 -27.87 -63.91
C LYS A 105 37.75 -28.66 -62.95
N GLN A 106 37.97 -29.97 -62.81
CA GLN A 106 37.26 -30.79 -61.81
C GLN A 106 37.58 -30.37 -60.36
N LYS A 107 38.84 -30.04 -60.05
CA LYS A 107 39.24 -29.58 -58.71
C LYS A 107 38.61 -28.22 -58.37
N ALA A 108 38.46 -27.34 -59.36
CA ALA A 108 37.75 -26.06 -59.21
C ALA A 108 36.24 -26.25 -58.99
N GLU A 109 35.60 -27.17 -59.72
CA GLU A 109 34.18 -27.52 -59.53
C GLU A 109 33.92 -28.12 -58.15
N GLN A 110 34.76 -29.05 -57.68
CA GLN A 110 34.65 -29.59 -56.31
C GLN A 110 34.85 -28.51 -55.24
N ALA A 111 35.80 -27.59 -55.43
CA ALA A 111 36.01 -26.48 -54.51
C ALA A 111 34.80 -25.52 -54.47
N GLN A 112 34.15 -25.26 -55.61
CA GLN A 112 32.91 -24.48 -55.66
C GLN A 112 31.75 -25.21 -54.97
N GLN A 113 31.59 -26.51 -55.20
CA GLN A 113 30.55 -27.31 -54.52
C GLN A 113 30.76 -27.33 -53.00
N ALA A 114 32.00 -27.47 -52.53
CA ALA A 114 32.32 -27.43 -51.10
C ALA A 114 31.98 -26.08 -50.47
N LYS A 115 32.32 -24.96 -51.13
CA LYS A 115 31.94 -23.61 -50.67
C LYS A 115 30.44 -23.42 -50.59
N LEU A 116 29.70 -23.88 -51.60
CA LEU A 116 28.23 -23.76 -51.65
C LEU A 116 27.54 -24.62 -50.58
N ALA A 117 28.11 -25.79 -50.26
CA ALA A 117 27.66 -26.65 -49.17
C ALA A 117 27.92 -26.01 -47.79
N GLU A 118 29.08 -25.38 -47.61
CA GLU A 118 29.41 -24.66 -46.37
C GLU A 118 28.50 -23.43 -46.17
N GLU A 119 28.23 -22.67 -47.24
CA GLU A 119 27.32 -21.52 -47.21
C GLU A 119 25.89 -21.96 -46.87
N LYS A 120 25.40 -23.07 -47.45
CA LYS A 120 24.09 -23.64 -47.08
C LYS A 120 24.03 -24.07 -45.62
N ARG A 121 25.09 -24.68 -45.08
CA ARG A 121 25.15 -25.05 -43.66
C ARG A 121 25.10 -23.83 -42.75
N LYS A 122 25.89 -22.79 -43.06
CA LYS A 122 25.88 -21.52 -42.31
C LYS A 122 24.50 -20.83 -42.39
N ALA A 123 23.84 -20.87 -43.54
CA ALA A 123 22.49 -20.33 -43.70
C ALA A 123 21.44 -21.10 -42.88
N GLU A 124 21.52 -22.43 -42.85
CA GLU A 124 20.60 -23.26 -42.05
C GLU A 124 20.82 -23.07 -40.54
N GLU A 125 22.07 -22.98 -40.11
CA GLU A 125 22.42 -22.70 -38.70
C GLU A 125 21.95 -21.31 -38.27
N ALA A 126 22.13 -20.29 -39.12
CA ALA A 126 21.59 -18.95 -38.87
C ALA A 126 20.06 -18.93 -38.83
N ALA A 127 19.38 -19.74 -39.65
CA ALA A 127 17.92 -19.88 -39.63
C ALA A 127 17.44 -20.55 -38.33
N LYS A 128 18.10 -21.63 -37.89
CA LYS A 128 17.81 -22.29 -36.60
C LYS A 128 18.05 -21.36 -35.41
N ALA A 129 19.13 -20.58 -35.42
CA ALA A 129 19.42 -19.61 -34.37
C ALA A 129 18.34 -18.51 -34.30
N LYS A 130 17.86 -18.02 -35.45
CA LYS A 130 16.75 -17.05 -35.50
C LYS A 130 15.44 -17.64 -34.96
N GLN A 131 15.11 -18.87 -35.35
CA GLN A 131 13.90 -19.55 -34.83
C GLN A 131 13.98 -19.78 -33.31
N ALA A 132 15.13 -20.19 -32.78
CA ALA A 132 15.32 -20.35 -31.34
C ALA A 132 15.17 -19.03 -30.58
N ALA A 133 15.74 -17.94 -31.11
CA ALA A 133 15.60 -16.60 -30.52
C ALA A 133 14.14 -16.09 -30.56
N GLU A 134 13.39 -16.39 -31.63
CA GLU A 134 11.98 -16.04 -31.74
C GLU A 134 11.11 -16.84 -30.76
N GLN A 135 11.37 -18.15 -30.60
CA GLN A 135 10.71 -18.98 -29.60
C GLN A 135 10.96 -18.49 -28.18
N GLN A 136 12.20 -18.14 -27.83
CA GLN A 136 12.52 -17.58 -26.52
C GLN A 136 11.80 -16.27 -26.26
N ARG A 137 11.70 -15.38 -27.27
CA ARG A 137 10.93 -14.14 -27.15
C ARG A 137 9.44 -14.38 -26.92
N LEU A 138 8.85 -15.37 -27.61
CA LEU A 138 7.45 -15.73 -27.42
C LEU A 138 7.20 -16.30 -26.02
N GLU A 139 8.08 -17.16 -25.54
CA GLU A 139 7.97 -17.76 -24.21
C GLU A 139 8.14 -16.70 -23.10
N GLU A 140 9.09 -15.78 -23.25
CA GLU A 140 9.27 -14.66 -22.32
C GLU A 140 8.06 -13.72 -22.31
N ALA A 141 7.50 -13.40 -23.49
CA ALA A 141 6.29 -12.59 -23.61
C ALA A 141 5.08 -13.27 -22.94
N GLN A 142 4.91 -14.58 -23.11
CA GLN A 142 3.86 -15.34 -22.42
C GLN A 142 4.05 -15.33 -20.91
N LYS A 143 5.29 -15.48 -20.42
CA LYS A 143 5.60 -15.44 -18.99
C LYS A 143 5.29 -14.07 -18.39
N GLN A 144 5.67 -12.98 -19.07
CA GLN A 144 5.32 -11.62 -18.64
C GLN A 144 3.81 -11.38 -18.62
N GLN A 145 3.09 -11.88 -19.63
CA GLN A 145 1.62 -11.77 -19.67
C GLN A 145 0.95 -12.57 -18.53
N ALA A 146 1.44 -13.77 -18.24
CA ALA A 146 0.95 -14.60 -17.13
C ALA A 146 1.20 -13.94 -15.77
N GLU A 147 2.37 -13.32 -15.59
CA GLU A 147 2.71 -12.59 -14.36
C GLU A 147 1.83 -11.34 -14.19
N ALA A 148 1.65 -10.55 -15.25
CA ALA A 148 0.74 -9.39 -15.22
C ALA A 148 -0.69 -9.79 -14.87
N LYS A 149 -1.18 -10.91 -15.42
CA LYS A 149 -2.52 -11.45 -15.09
C LYS A 149 -2.62 -11.89 -13.63
N ARG A 150 -1.58 -12.55 -13.09
CA ARG A 150 -1.53 -12.93 -11.66
C ARG A 150 -1.53 -11.71 -10.75
N GLN A 151 -0.77 -10.67 -11.08
CA GLN A 151 -0.75 -9.43 -10.29
C GLN A 151 -2.11 -8.71 -10.33
N ALA A 152 -2.76 -8.65 -11.49
CA ALA A 152 -4.11 -8.08 -11.62
C ALA A 152 -5.15 -8.87 -10.79
N GLU A 153 -5.11 -10.20 -10.84
CA GLU A 153 -6.02 -11.05 -10.07
C GLU A 153 -5.77 -10.94 -8.56
N ALA A 154 -4.50 -10.88 -8.12
CA ALA A 154 -4.15 -10.67 -6.73
C ALA A 154 -4.66 -9.32 -6.21
N LYS A 155 -4.53 -8.25 -7.00
CA LYS A 155 -5.06 -6.92 -6.65
C LYS A 155 -6.59 -6.93 -6.55
N ALA A 156 -7.27 -7.58 -7.50
CA ALA A 156 -8.73 -7.70 -7.47
C ALA A 156 -9.23 -8.50 -6.25
N ARG A 157 -8.53 -9.59 -5.88
CA ARG A 157 -8.85 -10.37 -4.68
C ARG A 157 -8.65 -9.55 -3.40
N ALA A 158 -7.55 -8.79 -3.30
CA ALA A 158 -7.29 -7.94 -2.15
C ALA A 158 -8.36 -6.85 -1.98
N GLU A 159 -8.78 -6.22 -3.07
CA GLU A 159 -9.83 -5.19 -3.05
C GLU A 159 -11.20 -5.78 -2.69
N ALA A 160 -11.54 -6.97 -3.22
CA ALA A 160 -12.76 -7.68 -2.86
C ALA A 160 -12.79 -8.09 -1.37
N GLU A 161 -11.65 -8.51 -0.81
CA GLU A 161 -11.53 -8.86 0.60
C GLU A 161 -11.68 -7.63 1.50
N GLN A 162 -11.05 -6.50 1.14
CA GLN A 162 -11.23 -5.23 1.84
C GLN A 162 -12.70 -4.79 1.84
N LYS A 163 -13.38 -4.89 0.70
CA LYS A 163 -14.80 -4.53 0.59
C LYS A 163 -15.68 -5.44 1.46
N ARG A 164 -15.45 -6.75 1.46
CA ARG A 164 -16.16 -7.70 2.35
C ARG A 164 -15.93 -7.39 3.83
N LYS A 165 -14.69 -7.06 4.21
CA LYS A 165 -14.36 -6.73 5.60
C LYS A 165 -15.01 -5.42 6.05
N ALA A 166 -15.06 -4.42 5.17
CA ALA A 166 -15.77 -3.17 5.42
C ALA A 166 -17.28 -3.40 5.60
N GLU A 167 -17.90 -4.24 4.76
CA GLU A 167 -19.32 -4.56 4.85
C GLU A 167 -19.67 -5.37 6.12
N GLN A 168 -18.82 -6.34 6.50
CA GLN A 168 -18.98 -7.06 7.76
C GLN A 168 -18.86 -6.14 8.98
N ASN A 169 -17.89 -5.22 8.98
CA ASN A 169 -17.72 -4.25 10.07
C ASN A 169 -18.92 -3.30 10.15
N ALA A 170 -19.43 -2.81 9.02
CA ALA A 170 -20.62 -1.96 8.98
C ALA A 170 -21.85 -2.69 9.53
N LYS A 171 -22.03 -3.98 9.17
CA LYS A 171 -23.12 -4.81 9.69
C LYS A 171 -22.98 -5.09 11.19
N ALA A 172 -21.77 -5.36 11.67
CA ALA A 172 -21.50 -5.55 13.10
C ALA A 172 -21.75 -4.27 13.92
N GLU A 173 -21.37 -3.10 13.40
CA GLU A 173 -21.64 -1.81 14.04
C GLU A 173 -23.14 -1.51 14.08
N ALA A 174 -23.87 -1.83 13.01
CA ALA A 174 -25.33 -1.71 12.97
C ALA A 174 -26.03 -2.62 13.99
N ASP A 175 -25.62 -3.90 14.10
CA ASP A 175 -26.19 -4.84 15.09
C ASP A 175 -25.85 -4.40 16.53
N ALA A 176 -24.62 -3.94 16.78
CA ALA A 176 -24.22 -3.43 18.09
C ALA A 176 -25.06 -2.20 18.48
N LYS A 177 -25.29 -1.27 17.55
CA LYS A 177 -26.13 -0.08 17.79
C LYS A 177 -27.60 -0.43 17.99
N ALA A 178 -28.12 -1.42 17.27
CA ALA A 178 -29.47 -1.94 17.47
C ALA A 178 -29.63 -2.59 18.85
N ARG A 179 -28.68 -3.44 19.26
CA ARG A 179 -28.67 -4.05 20.61
C ARG A 179 -28.56 -3.01 21.71
N GLN A 180 -27.70 -1.99 21.57
CA GLN A 180 -27.60 -0.90 22.54
C GLN A 180 -28.93 -0.17 22.72
N LYS A 181 -29.58 0.22 21.61
CA LYS A 181 -30.90 0.86 21.66
C LYS A 181 -31.95 -0.02 22.34
N ALA A 182 -32.00 -1.31 22.01
CA ALA A 182 -32.93 -2.25 22.62
C ALA A 182 -32.67 -2.41 24.13
N THR A 183 -31.42 -2.49 24.56
CA THR A 183 -31.07 -2.57 25.99
C THR A 183 -31.39 -1.27 26.74
N GLU A 184 -31.21 -0.11 26.12
CA GLU A 184 -31.53 1.18 26.72
C GLU A 184 -33.05 1.36 26.86
N GLU A 185 -33.82 0.97 25.85
CA GLU A 185 -35.28 0.98 25.89
C GLU A 185 -35.82 0.01 26.96
N ALA A 186 -35.27 -1.20 27.05
CA ALA A 186 -35.62 -2.15 28.09
C ALA A 186 -35.31 -1.62 29.50
N LYS A 187 -34.17 -0.95 29.68
CA LYS A 187 -33.79 -0.32 30.95
C LYS A 187 -34.74 0.81 31.32
N ARG A 188 -35.13 1.66 30.36
CA ARG A 188 -36.12 2.74 30.58
C ARG A 188 -37.48 2.16 30.98
N LYS A 189 -37.96 1.11 30.31
CA LYS A 189 -39.22 0.43 30.68
C LYS A 189 -39.17 -0.15 32.09
N ALA A 190 -38.09 -0.86 32.44
CA ALA A 190 -37.90 -1.41 33.78
C ALA A 190 -37.82 -0.32 34.86
N GLU A 191 -37.17 0.81 34.58
CA GLU A 191 -37.09 1.94 35.50
C GLU A 191 -38.46 2.62 35.70
N THR A 192 -39.23 2.80 34.63
CA THR A 192 -40.59 3.35 34.72
C THR A 192 -41.53 2.44 35.51
N GLU A 193 -41.47 1.13 35.30
CA GLU A 193 -42.28 0.16 36.03
C GLU A 193 -41.90 0.10 37.51
N ALA A 194 -40.59 0.12 37.83
CA ALA A 194 -40.12 0.20 39.20
C ALA A 194 -40.55 1.50 39.90
N ARG A 195 -40.60 2.62 39.17
CA ARG A 195 -41.09 3.91 39.69
C ARG A 195 -42.58 3.85 40.02
N LEU A 196 -43.40 3.36 39.10
CA LEU A 196 -44.86 3.20 39.30
C LEU A 196 -45.15 2.29 40.49
N LYS A 197 -44.43 1.17 40.62
CA LYS A 197 -44.61 0.24 41.76
C LYS A 197 -44.23 0.87 43.10
N ARG A 198 -43.16 1.66 43.16
CA ARG A 198 -42.78 2.43 44.37
C ARG A 198 -43.82 3.50 44.72
N GLU A 199 -44.38 4.17 43.72
CA GLU A 199 -45.41 5.20 43.91
C GLU A 199 -46.72 4.59 44.43
N ALA A 200 -47.15 3.46 43.86
CA ALA A 200 -48.30 2.71 44.35
C ALA A 200 -48.12 2.23 45.80
N GLN A 201 -46.94 1.70 46.15
CA GLN A 201 -46.63 1.30 47.54
C GLN A 201 -46.64 2.48 48.52
N LYS A 202 -46.19 3.66 48.11
CA LYS A 202 -46.26 4.88 48.94
C LYS A 202 -47.71 5.30 49.18
N ALA A 203 -48.55 5.26 48.14
CA ALA A 203 -49.97 5.59 48.26
C ALA A 203 -50.72 4.60 49.16
N GLU A 204 -50.44 3.31 49.05
CA GLU A 204 -51.04 2.27 49.90
C GLU A 204 -50.63 2.44 51.38
N ASN A 205 -49.34 2.67 51.64
CA ASN A 205 -48.85 2.93 53.00
C ASN A 205 -49.47 4.20 53.61
N ALA A 206 -49.65 5.27 52.83
CA ALA A 206 -50.33 6.48 53.29
C ALA A 206 -51.80 6.21 53.65
N LYS A 207 -52.51 5.40 52.86
CA LYS A 207 -53.90 4.99 53.13
C LYS A 207 -54.02 4.13 54.39
N LEU A 208 -53.10 3.19 54.58
CA LEU A 208 -53.01 2.37 55.80
C LEU A 208 -52.75 3.22 57.04
N GLN A 209 -51.85 4.19 56.96
CA GLN A 209 -51.59 5.14 58.06
C GLN A 209 -52.83 5.98 58.39
N ALA A 210 -53.51 6.54 57.39
CA ALA A 210 -54.73 7.32 57.59
C ALA A 210 -55.86 6.48 58.23
N GLN A 211 -56.05 5.22 57.82
CA GLN A 211 -57.04 4.34 58.44
C GLN A 211 -56.69 3.99 59.90
N GLN A 212 -55.42 3.74 60.19
CA GLN A 212 -54.95 3.46 61.55
C GLN A 212 -55.17 4.67 62.46
N GLU A 213 -54.89 5.88 61.97
CA GLU A 213 -55.12 7.12 62.71
C GLU A 213 -56.62 7.37 62.95
N ALA A 214 -57.47 7.16 61.94
CA ALA A 214 -58.92 7.26 62.07
C ALA A 214 -59.48 6.24 63.10
N LYS A 215 -58.99 4.99 63.08
CA LYS A 215 -59.37 3.97 64.07
C LYS A 215 -58.94 4.36 65.49
N ARG A 216 -57.71 4.85 65.68
CA ARG A 216 -57.23 5.32 66.99
C ARG A 216 -58.06 6.49 67.52
N LYS A 217 -58.46 7.42 66.65
CA LYS A 217 -59.32 8.54 67.04
C LYS A 217 -60.72 8.08 67.44
N ALA A 218 -61.30 7.14 66.69
CA ALA A 218 -62.61 6.55 67.02
C ALA A 218 -62.58 5.74 68.33
N GLU A 219 -61.53 4.96 68.58
CA GLU A 219 -61.34 4.22 69.83
C GLU A 219 -61.13 5.17 71.02
N ALA A 220 -60.40 6.27 70.84
CA ALA A 220 -60.22 7.29 71.86
C ALA A 220 -61.55 7.98 72.23
N ASP A 221 -62.35 8.37 71.24
CA ASP A 221 -63.67 8.98 71.46
C ASP A 221 -64.66 8.00 72.12
N ALA A 222 -64.65 6.73 71.73
CA ALA A 222 -65.47 5.68 72.36
C ALA A 222 -65.09 5.48 73.84
N LYS A 223 -63.79 5.42 74.14
CA LYS A 223 -63.27 5.26 75.50
C LYS A 223 -63.58 6.49 76.37
N ALA A 224 -63.50 7.70 75.80
CA ALA A 224 -63.89 8.93 76.48
C ALA A 224 -65.40 8.97 76.81
N LYS A 225 -66.27 8.54 75.88
CA LYS A 225 -67.72 8.41 76.16
C LYS A 225 -68.03 7.36 77.22
N GLN A 226 -67.31 6.23 77.22
CA GLN A 226 -67.51 5.16 78.21
C GLN A 226 -67.07 5.61 79.62
N GLN A 227 -65.97 6.36 79.72
CA GLN A 227 -65.52 6.95 80.99
C GLN A 227 -66.51 7.99 81.52
N LYS A 228 -67.08 8.84 80.65
CA LYS A 228 -68.09 9.83 81.05
C LYS A 228 -69.39 9.17 81.53
N ALA A 229 -69.83 8.10 80.87
CA ALA A 229 -71.01 7.33 81.29
C ALA A 229 -70.80 6.58 82.63
N ALA A 230 -69.58 6.09 82.89
CA ALA A 230 -69.23 5.45 84.16
C ALA A 230 -69.13 6.46 85.32
N GLU A 231 -68.70 7.70 85.05
CA GLU A 231 -68.64 8.78 86.04
C GLU A 231 -70.05 9.30 86.41
N ASP A 232 -70.95 9.44 85.44
CA ASP A 232 -72.36 9.81 85.68
C ASP A 232 -73.14 8.72 86.44
N ALA A 233 -72.87 7.43 86.16
CA ALA A 233 -73.47 6.32 86.90
C ALA A 233 -72.98 6.25 88.36
N LYS A 234 -71.72 6.64 88.62
CA LYS A 234 -71.18 6.69 89.98
C LYS A 234 -71.72 7.90 90.77
N ARG A 235 -71.92 9.06 90.13
CA ARG A 235 -72.56 10.23 90.77
C ARG A 235 -74.05 10.05 91.06
N LYS A 236 -74.78 9.22 90.29
CA LYS A 236 -76.17 8.86 90.61
C LYS A 236 -76.30 7.81 91.73
N ALA A 237 -75.28 6.99 91.96
CA ALA A 237 -75.28 5.99 93.04
C ALA A 237 -74.82 6.58 94.40
N GLU A 238 -74.02 7.64 94.41
CA GLU A 238 -73.54 8.28 95.65
C GLU A 238 -74.48 9.38 96.20
N ALA A 239 -75.60 9.68 95.54
CA ALA A 239 -76.57 10.69 95.97
C ALA A 239 -77.86 10.15 96.64
N ASP A 240 -78.14 8.84 96.59
CA ASP A 240 -79.40 8.26 97.12
C ASP A 240 -79.23 7.43 98.41
N ALA A 241 -78.00 7.10 98.81
CA ALA A 241 -77.73 6.24 99.98
C ALA A 241 -77.11 6.99 101.17
N LYS A 242 -77.62 8.17 101.50
CA LYS A 242 -77.22 8.92 102.70
C LYS A 242 -78.43 9.40 103.52
N ALA A 243 -79.34 8.48 103.86
CA ALA A 243 -80.41 8.69 104.84
C ALA A 243 -80.87 7.38 105.51
N LYS A 244 -80.01 6.79 106.36
CA LYS A 244 -80.33 6.05 107.61
C LYS A 244 -79.05 5.35 108.10
N GLN A 245 -78.26 6.05 108.91
CA GLN A 245 -78.22 5.94 110.38
C GLN A 245 -77.79 4.53 110.85
N GLN A 246 -76.48 4.36 111.05
CA GLN A 246 -75.79 4.25 112.36
C GLN A 246 -76.23 3.05 113.22
N ALA A 247 -75.32 2.09 113.42
CA ALA A 247 -74.61 1.90 114.70
C ALA A 247 -74.08 0.45 114.82
N ALA A 248 -72.94 0.33 115.53
CA ALA A 248 -72.34 -0.88 116.08
C ALA A 248 -71.47 -1.76 115.15
N ASP A 249 -70.25 -1.27 114.96
CA ASP A 249 -68.98 -1.94 115.26
C ASP A 249 -68.79 -3.47 115.06
N ASN A 250 -67.78 -3.74 114.23
CA ASN A 250 -66.69 -4.71 114.44
C ASN A 250 -67.02 -6.20 114.62
N ALA A 251 -66.87 -6.95 113.52
CA ALA A 251 -66.04 -8.16 113.52
C ALA A 251 -65.71 -8.61 112.08
N LYS A 252 -64.56 -8.16 111.60
CA LYS A 252 -63.53 -8.95 110.90
C LYS A 252 -63.97 -10.29 110.26
N ARG A 253 -63.59 -10.43 108.98
CA ARG A 253 -63.38 -11.66 108.19
C ARG A 253 -64.53 -12.13 107.29
N LYS A 254 -64.57 -11.60 106.08
CA LYS A 254 -64.53 -12.40 104.84
C LYS A 254 -64.34 -11.46 103.64
N ALA A 255 -63.31 -11.75 102.84
CA ALA A 255 -63.06 -11.27 101.46
C ALA A 255 -61.67 -10.69 101.19
N GLU A 256 -60.66 -10.97 102.01
CA GLU A 256 -59.26 -10.99 101.53
C GLU A 256 -58.99 -12.32 100.80
N ALA A 257 -59.57 -12.49 99.60
CA ALA A 257 -59.28 -13.65 98.75
C ALA A 257 -59.41 -13.38 97.23
N ASP A 258 -59.65 -12.14 96.79
CA ASP A 258 -59.81 -11.83 95.34
C ASP A 258 -58.88 -10.75 94.80
N ALA A 259 -58.05 -10.12 95.65
CA ALA A 259 -57.19 -9.01 95.24
C ALA A 259 -55.77 -9.42 94.79
N LYS A 260 -55.32 -10.67 95.01
CA LYS A 260 -53.94 -11.09 94.71
C LYS A 260 -53.76 -11.91 93.42
N ALA A 261 -54.85 -12.39 92.81
CA ALA A 261 -54.80 -13.18 91.57
C ALA A 261 -54.91 -12.33 90.28
N LYS A 262 -55.40 -11.09 90.35
CA LYS A 262 -55.58 -10.22 89.17
C LYS A 262 -54.36 -9.35 88.83
N GLN A 263 -53.42 -9.18 89.76
CA GLN A 263 -52.26 -8.32 89.59
C GLN A 263 -51.02 -9.05 89.05
N GLN A 264 -50.92 -10.38 89.18
CA GLN A 264 -49.77 -11.15 88.67
C GLN A 264 -49.93 -11.62 87.21
N LYS A 265 -51.15 -11.82 86.71
CA LYS A 265 -51.39 -12.26 85.33
C LYS A 265 -51.28 -11.15 84.28
N ALA A 266 -51.52 -9.89 84.66
CA ALA A 266 -51.38 -8.74 83.77
C ALA A 266 -49.93 -8.26 83.58
N ALA A 267 -49.03 -8.55 84.53
CA ALA A 267 -47.63 -8.14 84.46
C ALA A 267 -46.76 -9.08 83.59
N GLU A 268 -47.10 -10.38 83.50
CA GLU A 268 -46.31 -11.34 82.71
C GLU A 268 -46.65 -11.30 81.20
N ASP A 269 -47.93 -11.11 80.85
CA ASP A 269 -48.37 -10.99 79.45
C ASP A 269 -47.90 -9.67 78.80
N ALA A 270 -47.85 -8.58 79.56
CA ALA A 270 -47.32 -7.30 79.09
C ALA A 270 -45.81 -7.37 78.80
N LYS A 271 -45.05 -8.15 79.58
CA LYS A 271 -43.60 -8.29 79.40
C LYS A 271 -43.25 -9.19 78.21
N ARG A 272 -43.96 -10.31 78.00
CA ARG A 272 -43.74 -11.20 76.84
C ARG A 272 -44.13 -10.56 75.50
N LYS A 273 -45.19 -9.74 75.46
CA LYS A 273 -45.61 -9.04 74.23
C LYS A 273 -44.67 -7.89 73.87
N ALA A 274 -44.11 -7.18 74.86
CA ALA A 274 -43.13 -6.11 74.64
C ALA A 274 -41.76 -6.65 74.18
N GLU A 275 -41.28 -7.76 74.73
CA GLU A 275 -40.02 -8.39 74.30
C GLU A 275 -40.12 -9.02 72.90
N ALA A 276 -41.26 -9.61 72.53
CA ALA A 276 -41.46 -10.18 71.20
C ALA A 276 -41.55 -9.10 70.10
N ASP A 277 -42.25 -7.99 70.35
CA ASP A 277 -42.40 -6.88 69.39
C ASP A 277 -41.06 -6.13 69.20
N ALA A 278 -40.30 -5.94 70.28
CA ALA A 278 -38.95 -5.35 70.21
C ALA A 278 -37.98 -6.20 69.38
N LYS A 279 -38.00 -7.53 69.56
CA LYS A 279 -37.13 -8.46 68.83
C LYS A 279 -37.50 -8.56 67.34
N ALA A 280 -38.80 -8.55 67.03
CA ALA A 280 -39.29 -8.55 65.64
C ALA A 280 -38.95 -7.23 64.90
N LYS A 281 -39.06 -6.08 65.58
CA LYS A 281 -38.74 -4.77 65.01
C LYS A 281 -37.23 -4.60 64.79
N GLN A 282 -36.41 -5.14 65.69
CA GLN A 282 -34.95 -5.11 65.57
C GLN A 282 -34.44 -6.04 64.45
N GLN A 283 -35.03 -7.23 64.28
CA GLN A 283 -34.69 -8.14 63.16
C GLN A 283 -35.08 -7.56 61.80
N LYS A 284 -36.26 -6.94 61.69
CA LYS A 284 -36.72 -6.34 60.42
C LYS A 284 -35.89 -5.11 60.03
N ALA A 285 -35.47 -4.28 60.99
CA ALA A 285 -34.58 -3.16 60.75
C ALA A 285 -33.17 -3.60 60.34
N ALA A 286 -32.65 -4.68 60.95
CA ALA A 286 -31.34 -5.24 60.58
C ALA A 286 -31.35 -5.87 59.18
N GLU A 287 -32.43 -6.55 58.78
CA GLU A 287 -32.55 -7.14 57.44
C GLU A 287 -32.70 -6.08 56.34
N ASP A 288 -33.50 -5.04 56.55
CA ASP A 288 -33.64 -3.93 55.59
C ASP A 288 -32.34 -3.13 55.45
N ALA A 289 -31.61 -2.91 56.54
CA ALA A 289 -30.29 -2.27 56.49
C ALA A 289 -29.27 -3.11 55.69
N LYS A 290 -29.27 -4.44 55.88
CA LYS A 290 -28.39 -5.35 55.14
C LYS A 290 -28.73 -5.40 53.65
N ARG A 291 -30.02 -5.51 53.28
CA ARG A 291 -30.47 -5.51 51.88
C ARG A 291 -30.15 -4.19 51.17
N LYS A 292 -30.29 -3.04 51.86
CA LYS A 292 -29.97 -1.73 51.29
C LYS A 292 -28.46 -1.55 51.09
N ALA A 293 -27.63 -2.03 52.01
CA ALA A 293 -26.18 -2.00 51.88
C ALA A 293 -25.67 -2.91 50.75
N GLU A 294 -26.20 -4.13 50.62
CA GLU A 294 -25.87 -5.05 49.52
C GLU A 294 -26.31 -4.52 48.15
N ALA A 295 -27.49 -3.89 48.07
CA ALA A 295 -27.97 -3.28 46.83
C ALA A 295 -27.12 -2.08 46.39
N ASP A 296 -26.71 -1.21 47.32
CA ASP A 296 -25.86 -0.05 47.01
C ASP A 296 -24.44 -0.47 46.61
N ALA A 297 -23.87 -1.47 47.30
CA ALA A 297 -22.58 -2.05 46.95
C ALA A 297 -22.59 -2.68 45.54
N LYS A 298 -23.65 -3.45 45.21
CA LYS A 298 -23.80 -4.08 43.89
C LYS A 298 -24.01 -3.06 42.78
N ALA A 299 -24.78 -1.99 43.03
CA ALA A 299 -24.97 -0.90 42.09
C ALA A 299 -23.68 -0.12 41.82
N LYS A 300 -22.88 0.14 42.87
CA LYS A 300 -21.60 0.84 42.76
C LYS A 300 -20.55 0.00 42.02
N GLN A 301 -20.52 -1.31 42.26
CA GLN A 301 -19.64 -2.25 41.56
C GLN A 301 -20.01 -2.39 40.07
N GLN A 302 -21.30 -2.47 39.74
CA GLN A 302 -21.76 -2.53 38.35
C GLN A 302 -21.43 -1.24 37.58
N LYS A 303 -21.62 -0.07 38.20
CA LYS A 303 -21.28 1.22 37.58
C LYS A 303 -19.78 1.36 37.33
N ALA A 304 -18.94 0.95 38.28
CA ALA A 304 -17.49 0.96 38.11
C ALA A 304 -17.02 -0.01 37.01
N ALA A 305 -17.63 -1.19 36.90
CA ALA A 305 -17.32 -2.15 35.85
C ALA A 305 -17.75 -1.66 34.45
N GLU A 306 -18.91 -0.99 34.34
CA GLU A 306 -19.40 -0.41 33.08
C GLU A 306 -18.52 0.76 32.62
N ASP A 307 -18.13 1.67 33.53
CA ASP A 307 -17.21 2.78 33.23
C ASP A 307 -15.82 2.28 32.82
N ALA A 308 -15.29 1.27 33.51
CA ALA A 308 -14.01 0.65 33.14
C ALA A 308 -14.07 0.01 31.75
N LYS A 309 -15.17 -0.70 31.43
CA LYS A 309 -15.37 -1.30 30.11
C LYS A 309 -15.51 -0.26 29.00
N ARG A 310 -16.29 0.81 29.23
CA ARG A 310 -16.42 1.92 28.27
C ARG A 310 -15.09 2.63 28.02
N LYS A 311 -14.30 2.86 29.07
CA LYS A 311 -12.98 3.49 28.94
C LYS A 311 -12.00 2.61 28.16
N ALA A 312 -12.02 1.30 28.40
CA ALA A 312 -11.19 0.34 27.65
C ALA A 312 -11.60 0.22 26.17
N GLU A 313 -12.90 0.16 25.88
CA GLU A 313 -13.40 0.14 24.49
C GLU A 313 -13.10 1.46 23.75
N ALA A 314 -13.21 2.60 24.43
CA ALA A 314 -12.88 3.90 23.85
C ALA A 314 -11.37 4.03 23.52
N ASP A 315 -10.50 3.58 24.43
CA ASP A 315 -9.05 3.59 24.21
C ASP A 315 -8.63 2.63 23.08
N ALA A 316 -9.21 1.43 23.04
CA ALA A 316 -8.99 0.47 21.96
C ALA A 316 -9.44 1.02 20.60
N LYS A 317 -10.62 1.65 20.53
CA LYS A 317 -11.13 2.26 19.29
C LYS A 317 -10.27 3.44 18.85
N ALA A 318 -9.82 4.29 19.77
CA ALA A 318 -8.92 5.40 19.46
C ALA A 318 -7.55 4.90 18.93
N LYS A 319 -7.00 3.86 19.53
CA LYS A 319 -5.73 3.26 19.08
C LYS A 319 -5.87 2.59 17.71
N GLN A 320 -6.98 1.91 17.45
CA GLN A 320 -7.26 1.30 16.16
C GLN A 320 -7.46 2.35 15.05
N GLN A 321 -8.19 3.44 15.35
CA GLN A 321 -8.38 4.54 14.39
C GLN A 321 -7.06 5.22 14.05
N LYS A 322 -6.20 5.49 15.05
CA LYS A 322 -4.89 6.09 14.82
C LYS A 322 -3.99 5.19 13.96
N ALA A 323 -3.95 3.88 14.25
CA ALA A 323 -3.18 2.93 13.45
C ALA A 323 -3.70 2.81 12.01
N ALA A 324 -5.02 2.85 11.81
CA ALA A 324 -5.63 2.83 10.47
C ALA A 324 -5.34 4.12 9.69
N GLU A 325 -5.36 5.28 10.35
CA GLU A 325 -5.01 6.56 9.74
C GLU A 325 -3.53 6.63 9.35
N ASP A 326 -2.62 6.20 10.23
CA ASP A 326 -1.18 6.14 9.95
C ASP A 326 -0.88 5.18 8.78
N ALA A 327 -1.54 4.02 8.74
CA ALA A 327 -1.43 3.07 7.63
C ALA A 327 -1.95 3.67 6.31
N ARG A 328 -3.08 4.40 6.35
CA ARG A 328 -3.64 5.08 5.17
C ARG A 328 -2.72 6.17 4.66
N ARG A 329 -2.20 7.04 5.55
CA ARG A 329 -1.24 8.09 5.16
C ARG A 329 0.02 7.50 4.55
N LYS A 330 0.56 6.43 5.12
CA LYS A 330 1.74 5.75 4.57
C LYS A 330 1.47 5.16 3.18
N ALA A 331 0.29 4.57 2.96
CA ALA A 331 -0.10 4.03 1.67
C ALA A 331 -0.34 5.15 0.62
N GLU A 332 -0.89 6.29 1.04
CA GLU A 332 -1.11 7.45 0.17
C GLU A 332 0.21 8.08 -0.29
N ILE A 333 1.17 8.27 0.64
CA ILE A 333 2.51 8.77 0.30
C ILE A 333 3.21 7.81 -0.68
N GLU A 334 3.18 6.51 -0.42
CA GLU A 334 3.81 5.53 -1.33
C GLU A 334 3.14 5.50 -2.73
N ALA A 335 1.82 5.69 -2.78
CA ALA A 335 1.09 5.79 -4.05
C ALA A 335 1.44 7.07 -4.81
N GLU A 336 1.56 8.20 -4.10
CA GLU A 336 1.94 9.49 -4.68
C GLU A 336 3.39 9.48 -5.19
N GLU A 337 4.33 8.90 -4.45
CA GLU A 337 5.72 8.73 -4.90
C GLU A 337 5.83 7.87 -6.16
N LYS A 338 5.07 6.76 -6.22
CA LYS A 338 5.02 5.91 -7.42
C LYS A 338 4.41 6.64 -8.61
N ALA A 339 3.34 7.41 -8.39
CA ALA A 339 2.70 8.21 -9.42
C ALA A 339 3.65 9.32 -9.94
N ALA A 340 4.37 9.99 -9.04
CA ALA A 340 5.35 11.02 -9.37
C ALA A 340 6.53 10.44 -10.17
N SER A 341 7.04 9.26 -9.76
CA SER A 341 8.09 8.55 -10.48
C SER A 341 7.65 8.14 -11.89
N ALA A 342 6.45 7.58 -12.03
CA ALA A 342 5.89 7.20 -13.32
C ALA A 342 5.70 8.41 -14.25
N LYS A 343 5.20 9.53 -13.70
CA LYS A 343 5.03 10.78 -14.47
C LYS A 343 6.37 11.33 -14.94
N LYS A 344 7.39 11.34 -14.06
CA LYS A 344 8.75 11.78 -14.42
C LYS A 344 9.36 10.91 -15.52
N ALA A 345 9.19 9.59 -15.44
CA ALA A 345 9.65 8.67 -16.50
C ALA A 345 8.95 8.91 -17.83
N GLN A 346 7.64 9.21 -17.81
CA GLN A 346 6.88 9.54 -19.01
C GLN A 346 7.32 10.87 -19.63
N GLU A 347 7.56 11.89 -18.81
CA GLU A 347 8.05 13.20 -19.27
C GLU A 347 9.45 13.07 -19.88
N GLU A 348 10.37 12.32 -19.26
CA GLU A 348 11.71 12.07 -19.79
C GLU A 348 11.65 11.30 -21.12
N ALA A 349 10.78 10.29 -21.23
CA ALA A 349 10.58 9.56 -22.49
C ALA A 349 10.00 10.46 -23.59
N ALA A 350 9.08 11.37 -23.24
CA ALA A 350 8.53 12.35 -24.18
C ALA A 350 9.59 13.36 -24.63
N GLN A 351 10.46 13.82 -23.72
CA GLN A 351 11.57 14.71 -24.04
C GLN A 351 12.57 14.04 -24.99
N LYS A 352 13.03 12.83 -24.69
CA LYS A 352 13.94 12.05 -25.57
C LYS A 352 13.34 11.86 -26.97
N LYS A 353 12.05 11.55 -27.05
CA LYS A 353 11.35 11.43 -28.34
C LYS A 353 11.27 12.78 -29.07
N GLY A 354 11.09 13.88 -28.34
CA GLY A 354 11.11 15.23 -28.91
C GLY A 354 12.49 15.65 -29.42
N GLU A 355 13.56 15.31 -28.71
CA GLU A 355 14.93 15.54 -29.14
C GLU A 355 15.31 14.70 -30.35
N ALA A 356 14.96 13.40 -30.34
CA ALA A 356 15.16 12.51 -31.48
C ALA A 356 14.52 13.07 -32.76
N LYS A 357 13.29 13.59 -32.67
CA LYS A 357 12.59 14.27 -33.78
C LYS A 357 13.34 15.49 -34.30
N LYS A 358 13.88 16.31 -33.40
CA LYS A 358 14.66 17.51 -33.78
C LYS A 358 15.94 17.12 -34.51
N ILE A 359 16.68 16.15 -33.97
CA ILE A 359 17.90 15.61 -34.59
C ILE A 359 17.59 14.97 -35.94
N ALA A 360 16.49 14.22 -36.04
CA ALA A 360 16.05 13.65 -37.31
C ALA A 360 15.72 14.74 -38.33
N SER A 361 15.06 15.82 -37.91
CA SER A 361 14.70 16.95 -38.78
C SER A 361 15.93 17.73 -39.25
N SER A 362 16.92 17.97 -38.37
CA SER A 362 18.18 18.59 -38.78
C SER A 362 18.95 17.70 -39.76
N ALA A 363 19.04 16.39 -39.50
CA ALA A 363 19.69 15.46 -40.42
C ALA A 363 18.98 15.42 -41.78
N LYS A 364 17.65 15.41 -41.82
CA LYS A 364 16.87 15.51 -43.08
C LYS A 364 17.23 16.77 -43.86
N ARG A 365 17.39 17.91 -43.18
CA ARG A 365 17.82 19.16 -43.82
C ARG A 365 19.22 19.06 -44.40
N ASP A 366 20.14 18.38 -43.73
CA ASP A 366 21.50 18.16 -44.22
C ASP A 366 21.51 17.22 -45.43
N PHE A 367 20.64 16.21 -45.45
CA PHE A 367 20.46 15.33 -46.60
C PHE A 367 19.99 16.10 -47.83
N GLU A 368 18.97 16.94 -47.67
CA GLU A 368 18.46 17.77 -48.74
C GLU A 368 19.52 18.74 -49.27
N GLN A 369 20.31 19.34 -48.39
CA GLN A 369 21.41 20.21 -48.80
C GLN A 369 22.48 19.45 -49.59
N LYS A 370 22.84 18.24 -49.14
CA LYS A 370 23.79 17.38 -49.86
C LYS A 370 23.27 17.03 -51.26
N ILE A 371 21.99 16.66 -51.35
CA ILE A 371 21.33 16.38 -52.63
C ILE A 371 21.36 17.61 -53.53
N ARG A 372 20.92 18.78 -53.04
CA ARG A 372 20.92 20.03 -53.83
C ARG A 372 22.30 20.40 -54.34
N ARG A 373 23.37 20.12 -53.59
CA ARG A 373 24.76 20.35 -54.03
C ARG A 373 25.24 19.38 -55.10
N ALA A 374 24.73 18.15 -55.08
CA ALA A 374 25.05 17.12 -56.08
C ALA A 374 24.05 17.09 -57.25
N TRP A 375 23.04 17.95 -57.24
CA TRP A 375 21.95 17.92 -58.21
C TRP A 375 22.29 18.74 -59.45
N ASP A 376 22.43 18.05 -60.57
CA ASP A 376 22.64 18.66 -61.89
C ASP A 376 21.30 18.93 -62.57
N VAL A 377 20.84 20.18 -62.55
CA VAL A 377 19.51 20.56 -63.06
C VAL A 377 19.56 20.72 -64.59
N PRO A 378 18.80 19.92 -65.37
CA PRO A 378 18.75 20.06 -66.81
C PRO A 378 18.29 21.45 -67.26
N THR A 379 18.88 21.96 -68.35
CA THR A 379 18.50 23.24 -68.93
C THR A 379 17.01 23.27 -69.31
N GLY A 380 16.34 24.40 -69.07
CA GLY A 380 14.90 24.55 -69.33
C GLY A 380 13.97 23.96 -68.26
N SER A 381 14.52 23.42 -67.16
CA SER A 381 13.72 22.87 -66.04
C SER A 381 13.42 23.87 -64.92
N SER A 382 13.93 25.10 -64.98
CA SER A 382 13.79 26.08 -63.90
C SER A 382 12.32 26.30 -63.51
N GLY A 383 12.06 26.34 -62.20
CA GLY A 383 10.73 26.51 -61.63
C GLY A 383 9.90 25.23 -61.48
N LYS A 384 10.28 24.12 -62.15
CA LYS A 384 9.61 22.82 -61.99
C LYS A 384 9.95 22.20 -60.62
N THR A 385 9.03 21.40 -60.09
CA THR A 385 9.21 20.73 -58.78
C THR A 385 9.03 19.22 -58.89
N VAL A 386 9.89 18.45 -58.24
CA VAL A 386 9.77 17.00 -58.07
C VAL A 386 9.63 16.67 -56.60
N SER A 387 8.62 15.88 -56.22
CA SER A 387 8.53 15.32 -54.86
C SER A 387 9.00 13.89 -54.86
N VAL A 388 9.93 13.59 -53.95
CA VAL A 388 10.57 12.28 -53.85
C VAL A 388 10.51 11.79 -52.41
N ARG A 389 10.19 10.50 -52.26
CA ARG A 389 10.39 9.74 -51.04
C ARG A 389 11.57 8.81 -51.24
N PHE A 390 12.54 8.85 -50.34
CA PHE A 390 13.64 7.91 -50.35
C PHE A 390 13.87 7.34 -48.95
N THR A 391 14.32 6.09 -48.93
CA THR A 391 14.63 5.34 -47.70
C THR A 391 16.11 5.04 -47.64
N LEU A 392 16.70 5.23 -46.47
CA LEU A 392 18.11 5.02 -46.19
C LEU A 392 18.31 3.80 -45.27
N SER A 393 19.46 3.15 -45.41
CA SER A 393 19.98 2.16 -44.46
C SER A 393 20.54 2.84 -43.20
N ASP A 394 20.89 2.06 -42.19
CA ASP A 394 21.52 2.58 -40.98
C ASP A 394 22.93 3.16 -41.23
N SER A 395 23.58 2.75 -42.31
CA SER A 395 24.87 3.29 -42.79
C SER A 395 24.72 4.54 -43.68
N GLY A 396 23.50 4.99 -43.94
CA GLY A 396 23.23 6.11 -44.83
C GLY A 396 23.30 5.77 -46.32
N SER A 397 23.31 4.48 -46.69
CA SER A 397 23.19 4.06 -48.09
C SER A 397 21.72 4.14 -48.54
N VAL A 398 21.48 4.44 -49.81
CA VAL A 398 20.12 4.51 -50.35
C VAL A 398 19.57 3.10 -50.53
N SER A 399 18.39 2.84 -49.97
CA SER A 399 17.67 1.57 -50.08
C SER A 399 16.54 1.62 -51.11
N SER A 400 15.86 2.76 -51.22
CA SER A 400 14.75 2.95 -52.18
C SER A 400 14.58 4.42 -52.52
N ILE A 401 14.25 4.72 -53.78
CA ILE A 401 13.90 6.05 -54.27
C ILE A 401 12.59 5.93 -55.04
N VAL A 402 11.58 6.70 -54.63
CA VAL A 402 10.24 6.72 -55.24
C VAL A 402 9.85 8.16 -55.50
N ILE A 403 9.55 8.50 -56.75
CA ILE A 403 8.96 9.80 -57.09
C ILE A 403 7.49 9.75 -56.70
N THR A 404 7.09 10.60 -55.76
CA THR A 404 5.70 10.71 -55.32
C THR A 404 4.92 11.72 -56.15
N ARG A 405 5.61 12.69 -56.76
CA ARG A 405 5.05 13.64 -57.73
C ARG A 405 6.13 13.97 -58.76
N SER A 406 5.88 13.59 -60.00
CA SER A 406 6.74 13.92 -61.14
C SER A 406 6.68 15.42 -61.44
N SER A 407 7.77 15.96 -61.98
CA SER A 407 7.81 17.33 -62.51
C SER A 407 7.13 17.49 -63.88
N GLY A 408 6.76 16.40 -64.55
CA GLY A 408 6.35 16.39 -65.95
C GLY A 408 7.53 16.49 -66.93
N ASP A 409 8.76 16.31 -66.44
CA ASP A 409 9.99 16.26 -67.22
C ASP A 409 10.83 15.05 -66.78
N ASP A 410 10.93 14.04 -67.64
CA ASP A 410 11.62 12.80 -67.33
C ASP A 410 13.13 13.02 -67.08
N ALA A 411 13.74 14.00 -67.73
CA ALA A 411 15.15 14.31 -67.53
C ALA A 411 15.40 14.89 -66.13
N LEU A 412 14.50 15.76 -65.66
CA LEU A 412 14.57 16.34 -64.31
C LEU A 412 14.32 15.28 -63.23
N ASP A 413 13.33 14.41 -63.46
CA ASP A 413 13.00 13.29 -62.59
C ASP A 413 14.14 12.26 -62.50
N ALA A 414 14.82 11.96 -63.61
CA ALA A 414 16.00 11.11 -63.63
C ALA A 414 17.21 11.77 -62.94
N SER A 415 17.40 13.07 -63.16
CA SER A 415 18.47 13.84 -62.55
C SER A 415 18.37 13.85 -61.01
N ILE A 416 17.18 14.07 -60.43
CA ILE A 416 17.04 14.06 -58.97
C ILE A 416 17.27 12.66 -58.38
N LYS A 417 16.86 11.59 -59.08
CA LYS A 417 17.18 10.20 -58.66
C LYS A 417 18.69 9.97 -58.65
N ALA A 418 19.39 10.40 -59.69
CA ALA A 418 20.85 10.30 -59.77
C ALA A 418 21.53 11.10 -58.65
N ALA A 419 21.07 12.32 -58.37
CA ALA A 419 21.60 13.16 -57.30
C ALA A 419 21.42 12.54 -55.90
N ILE A 420 20.26 11.93 -55.63
CA ILE A 420 20.01 11.20 -54.39
C ILE A 420 20.95 10.00 -54.27
N GLN A 421 21.17 9.26 -55.35
CA GLN A 421 22.03 8.07 -55.33
C GLN A 421 23.51 8.45 -55.20
N ALA A 422 23.97 9.50 -55.88
CA ALA A 422 25.33 10.03 -55.80
C ALA A 422 25.66 10.70 -54.46
N SER A 423 24.64 11.16 -53.72
CA SER A 423 24.81 11.76 -52.39
C SER A 423 25.08 10.73 -51.30
N ALA A 424 24.91 9.44 -51.57
CA ALA A 424 25.22 8.37 -50.62
C ALA A 424 26.75 8.23 -50.41
N PRO A 425 27.22 7.91 -49.19
CA PRO A 425 26.44 7.70 -47.96
C PRO A 425 26.03 9.02 -47.29
N TYR A 426 24.83 9.03 -46.71
CA TYR A 426 24.28 10.17 -45.95
C TYR A 426 24.76 10.16 -44.49
N PRO A 427 24.99 11.33 -43.88
CA PRO A 427 25.44 11.44 -42.48
C PRO A 427 24.29 11.11 -41.50
N MET A 428 24.13 9.83 -41.15
CA MET A 428 23.06 9.38 -40.26
C MET A 428 23.26 9.85 -38.81
N PRO A 429 22.19 10.24 -38.10
CA PRO A 429 22.27 10.54 -36.67
C PRO A 429 22.85 9.40 -35.83
N SER A 430 23.69 9.73 -34.86
CA SER A 430 24.21 8.75 -33.89
C SER A 430 23.11 8.21 -32.98
N ASP A 431 22.15 9.05 -32.58
CA ASP A 431 20.99 8.62 -31.78
C ASP A 431 20.11 7.61 -32.55
N PRO A 432 19.84 6.41 -32.00
CA PRO A 432 19.10 5.36 -32.71
C PRO A 432 17.66 5.75 -33.09
N ASP A 433 16.97 6.51 -32.25
CA ASP A 433 15.57 6.90 -32.51
C ASP A 433 15.49 8.00 -33.55
N ALA A 434 16.37 8.99 -33.47
CA ALA A 434 16.54 10.01 -34.49
C ALA A 434 16.93 9.37 -35.84
N ARG A 435 17.83 8.38 -35.80
CA ARG A 435 18.25 7.63 -37.00
C ARG A 435 17.06 6.93 -37.63
N ARG A 436 16.28 6.18 -36.85
CA ARG A 436 15.06 5.50 -37.32
C ARG A 436 14.10 6.47 -38.02
N GLU A 437 13.90 7.66 -37.46
CA GLU A 437 13.01 8.68 -38.04
C GLU A 437 13.61 9.37 -39.27
N ALA A 438 14.94 9.54 -39.31
CA ALA A 438 15.69 10.12 -40.42
C ALA A 438 15.80 9.20 -41.64
N ARG A 439 15.67 7.87 -41.46
CA ARG A 439 15.77 6.89 -42.55
C ARG A 439 14.73 7.07 -43.65
N SER A 440 13.53 7.52 -43.32
CA SER A 440 12.49 7.80 -44.31
C SER A 440 12.35 9.30 -44.51
N VAL A 441 12.73 9.75 -45.70
CA VAL A 441 12.69 11.16 -46.08
C VAL A 441 11.66 11.34 -47.18
N THR A 442 10.83 12.36 -47.06
CA THR A 442 9.96 12.83 -48.13
C THR A 442 10.23 14.31 -48.29
N SER A 443 10.70 14.73 -49.46
CA SER A 443 11.05 16.11 -49.72
C SER A 443 10.64 16.51 -51.14
N THR A 444 10.46 17.81 -51.33
CA THR A 444 10.16 18.41 -52.62
C THR A 444 11.31 19.31 -53.05
N PHE A 445 11.88 19.00 -54.21
CA PHE A 445 12.98 19.74 -54.80
C PHE A 445 12.44 20.63 -55.91
N ARG A 446 12.91 21.87 -55.97
CA ARG A 446 12.57 22.84 -57.01
C ARG A 446 13.83 23.16 -57.80
N ALA A 447 13.75 22.99 -59.11
CA ALA A 447 14.81 23.40 -60.02
C ALA A 447 14.97 24.93 -59.96
N GLN A 448 16.19 25.37 -59.64
CA GLN A 448 16.56 26.80 -59.59
C GLN A 448 16.85 27.29 -61.00
#